data_AF-A0A6A4LEJ3-F1
#
_entry.id   AF-A0A6A4LEJ3-F1
#
_cell.length_a   1.000
_cell.length_b   1.000
_cell.length_c   1.000
_cell.angle_alpha   90.00
_cell.angle_beta   90.00
_cell.angle_gamma   90.00
#
_symmetry.space_group_name_H-M   'P 1'
#
loop_
_entity.id
_entity.type
_entity.pdbx_description
1 polymer ?
#
loop_
_entity_poly.entity_id
_entity_poly.type
_entity_poly.pdbx_seq_one_letter_code
_entity_poly.pdbx_strand_id
1 'polypeptide(L)'
;MLFSMSRCIGSHTTRFQSQKMRISRYDRRNYLSWQGPQAQLVVTDPESVKEIMNNKDGSYHKARPDQFLKKLLGDGIVVTEGEKWTKLRKIANHAFYAENLKFLKSRDDLESDKLQQAIQELIIAMINKREEKMKRGEENNYGSDFLGSLLKANHDPDEKNRVSVDEMVDECITFYLAGQETTNAILAWNLLLLAIHTDWQEKARKEVFELFGQQNPNAEGIAR
;
A
#
# COMPACT_ATOMS: atom_id res chain seq x y z
N MET A 1 4.96 -19.04 -9.34
CA MET A 1 5.30 -20.37 -8.78
C MET A 1 5.04 -21.38 -9.90
N LEU A 2 6.09 -21.86 -10.59
CA LEU A 2 5.95 -22.81 -11.70
C LEU A 2 5.90 -24.23 -11.12
N PHE A 3 4.75 -24.88 -11.20
CA PHE A 3 4.60 -26.29 -10.82
C PHE A 3 4.99 -27.17 -12.00
N SER A 4 6.05 -27.97 -11.84
CA SER A 4 6.39 -29.05 -12.76
C SER A 4 5.70 -30.33 -12.30
N MET A 5 4.79 -30.89 -13.09
CA MET A 5 4.17 -32.18 -12.79
C MET A 5 4.40 -33.11 -13.98
N SER A 6 5.14 -34.19 -13.75
CA SER A 6 5.47 -35.18 -14.78
C SER A 6 4.69 -36.47 -14.54
N ARG A 7 3.80 -36.84 -15.46
CA ARG A 7 3.37 -38.23 -15.67
C ARG A 7 4.33 -38.84 -16.69
N CYS A 8 5.01 -39.94 -16.33
CA CYS A 8 5.92 -40.63 -17.26
C CYS A 8 5.15 -41.14 -18.48
N ILE A 9 5.54 -40.68 -19.68
CA ILE A 9 5.18 -41.31 -20.95
C ILE A 9 6.46 -41.96 -21.49
N GLY A 10 6.33 -43.22 -21.92
CA GLY A 10 7.41 -44.18 -22.14
C GLY A 10 8.52 -43.75 -23.11
N SER A 11 9.65 -44.43 -22.93
CA SER A 11 10.93 -44.25 -23.59
C SER A 11 10.92 -44.57 -25.08
N HIS A 12 11.12 -43.56 -25.94
CA HIS A 12 11.89 -43.71 -27.18
C HIS A 12 12.65 -42.42 -27.50
N THR A 13 13.97 -42.58 -27.60
CA THR A 13 15.00 -41.57 -27.87
C THR A 13 14.74 -40.89 -29.22
N THR A 14 14.46 -39.58 -29.24
CA THR A 14 14.60 -38.78 -30.45
C THR A 14 15.23 -37.42 -30.17
N ARG A 15 16.20 -37.10 -31.03
CA ARG A 15 17.11 -35.97 -31.13
C ARG A 15 16.45 -34.59 -30.90
N PHE A 16 17.09 -33.74 -30.10
CA PHE A 16 16.71 -32.34 -29.84
C PHE A 16 16.60 -31.54 -31.15
N GLN A 17 15.38 -31.28 -31.60
CA GLN A 17 15.04 -30.08 -32.36
C GLN A 17 13.90 -29.38 -31.64
N SER A 18 14.06 -28.09 -31.39
CA SER A 18 13.06 -27.22 -30.78
C SER A 18 11.90 -27.00 -31.77
N GLN A 19 11.04 -28.01 -31.93
CA GLN A 19 9.75 -27.83 -32.56
C GLN A 19 8.75 -27.36 -31.51
N LYS A 20 8.28 -26.10 -31.66
CA LYS A 20 7.06 -25.63 -31.01
C LYS A 20 5.90 -26.48 -31.53
N MET A 21 5.63 -27.60 -30.88
CA MET A 21 4.46 -28.41 -31.17
C MET A 21 3.22 -27.65 -30.67
N ARG A 22 2.55 -26.98 -31.60
CA ARG A 22 1.33 -26.21 -31.36
C ARG A 22 0.19 -27.21 -31.14
N ILE A 23 -0.17 -27.49 -29.89
CA ILE A 23 -1.39 -28.23 -29.54
C ILE A 23 -2.56 -27.28 -29.79
N SER A 24 -3.23 -27.43 -30.94
CA SER A 24 -4.47 -26.71 -31.23
C SER A 24 -5.67 -27.57 -30.84
N ARG A 25 -6.47 -27.10 -29.89
CA ARG A 25 -7.93 -26.88 -29.99
C ARG A 25 -8.50 -26.74 -28.57
N TYR A 26 -9.34 -25.71 -28.41
CA TYR A 26 -9.97 -25.17 -27.18
C TYR A 26 -9.13 -24.16 -26.39
N ASP A 27 -9.36 -22.87 -26.70
CA ASP A 27 -9.42 -21.66 -25.83
C ASP A 27 -8.74 -21.60 -24.43
N ARG A 28 -7.69 -22.37 -24.15
CA ARG A 28 -6.99 -22.39 -22.87
C ARG A 28 -5.52 -22.64 -23.13
N ARG A 29 -4.64 -21.72 -22.70
CA ARG A 29 -3.20 -21.70 -23.03
C ARG A 29 -2.41 -22.74 -22.23
N ASN A 30 -2.83 -24.00 -22.26
CA ASN A 30 -2.02 -25.09 -21.73
C ASN A 30 -0.94 -25.44 -22.76
N TYR A 31 0.30 -25.61 -22.33
CA TYR A 31 1.42 -25.88 -23.24
C TYR A 31 2.45 -26.79 -22.61
N LEU A 32 3.20 -27.51 -23.45
CA LEU A 32 4.35 -28.29 -23.00
C LEU A 32 5.59 -27.41 -22.94
N SER A 33 6.30 -27.47 -21.83
CA SER A 33 7.62 -26.91 -21.65
C SER A 33 8.62 -28.03 -21.35
N TRP A 34 9.86 -27.86 -21.76
CA TRP A 34 10.93 -28.82 -21.48
C TRP A 34 11.91 -28.24 -20.45
N GLN A 35 12.16 -28.98 -19.38
CA GLN A 35 13.24 -28.72 -18.42
C GLN A 35 14.25 -29.86 -18.56
N GLY A 36 15.32 -29.61 -19.31
CA GLY A 36 16.25 -30.67 -19.73
C GLY A 36 15.52 -31.77 -20.53
N PRO A 37 15.73 -33.06 -20.22
CA PRO A 37 15.06 -34.17 -20.93
C PRO A 37 13.62 -34.42 -20.45
N GLN A 38 13.08 -33.61 -19.53
CA GLN A 38 11.75 -33.81 -18.96
C GLN A 38 10.73 -32.84 -19.56
N ALA A 39 9.65 -33.39 -20.14
CA ALA A 39 8.47 -32.62 -20.52
C ALA A 39 7.62 -32.28 -19.28
N GLN A 40 7.12 -31.06 -19.26
CA GLN A 40 6.25 -30.51 -18.22
C GLN A 40 5.02 -29.91 -18.88
N LEU A 41 3.84 -30.29 -18.40
CA LEU A 41 2.58 -29.67 -18.82
C LEU A 41 2.33 -28.42 -17.98
N VAL A 42 2.30 -27.26 -18.63
CA VAL A 42 1.88 -26.01 -18.01
C VAL A 42 0.37 -25.89 -18.15
N VAL A 43 -0.33 -25.89 -17.01
CA VAL A 43 -1.77 -25.73 -16.91
C VAL A 43 -2.08 -24.29 -16.49
N THR A 44 -2.95 -23.64 -17.25
CA THR A 44 -3.31 -22.22 -17.08
C THR A 44 -4.79 -22.03 -16.83
N ASP A 45 -5.61 -23.06 -17.04
CA ASP A 45 -7.05 -22.94 -16.87
C ASP A 45 -7.46 -23.11 -15.40
N PRO A 46 -8.31 -22.22 -14.85
CA PRO A 46 -8.63 -22.21 -13.42
C PRO A 46 -9.25 -23.50 -12.89
N GLU A 47 -10.09 -24.17 -13.67
CA GLU A 47 -10.76 -25.41 -13.26
C GLU A 47 -9.76 -26.56 -13.10
N SER A 48 -8.88 -26.79 -14.08
CA SER A 48 -7.83 -27.80 -13.94
C SER A 48 -6.80 -27.43 -12.87
N VAL A 49 -6.45 -26.15 -12.71
CA VAL A 49 -5.60 -25.71 -11.58
C VAL A 49 -6.25 -26.05 -10.23
N LYS A 50 -7.55 -25.79 -10.08
CA LYS A 50 -8.31 -26.10 -8.86
C LYS A 50 -8.38 -27.60 -8.60
N GLU A 51 -8.59 -28.42 -9.63
CA GLU A 51 -8.58 -29.88 -9.53
C GLU A 51 -7.22 -30.39 -9.04
N ILE A 52 -6.14 -29.93 -9.70
CA ILE A 52 -4.75 -30.27 -9.36
C ILE A 52 -4.41 -29.84 -7.93
N MET A 53 -4.83 -28.64 -7.50
CA MET A 53 -4.55 -28.13 -6.17
C MET A 53 -5.35 -28.84 -5.06
N ASN A 54 -6.55 -29.33 -5.36
CA ASN A 54 -7.37 -30.06 -4.39
C ASN A 54 -6.89 -31.50 -4.17
N ASN A 55 -6.34 -32.14 -5.22
CA ASN A 55 -5.64 -33.44 -5.17
C ASN A 55 -6.22 -34.48 -4.18
N LYS A 56 -7.54 -34.66 -4.18
CA LYS A 56 -8.23 -35.45 -3.14
C LYS A 56 -7.84 -36.94 -3.15
N ASP A 57 -7.48 -37.44 -4.31
CA ASP A 57 -7.07 -38.83 -4.57
C ASP A 57 -5.54 -39.03 -4.50
N GLY A 58 -4.77 -37.96 -4.30
CA GLY A 58 -3.31 -38.01 -4.21
C GLY A 58 -2.61 -38.27 -5.54
N SER A 59 -3.32 -38.22 -6.67
CA SER A 59 -2.79 -38.48 -8.02
C SER A 59 -1.70 -37.50 -8.46
N TYR A 60 -1.62 -36.34 -7.79
CA TYR A 60 -0.76 -35.22 -8.16
C TYR A 60 0.35 -35.00 -7.11
N HIS A 61 1.53 -35.57 -7.35
CA HIS A 61 2.70 -35.39 -6.47
C HIS A 61 3.47 -34.11 -6.79
N LYS A 62 4.14 -33.53 -5.79
CA LYS A 62 5.12 -32.46 -5.99
C LYS A 62 6.23 -32.95 -6.92
N ALA A 63 6.78 -32.01 -7.69
CA ALA A 63 7.96 -32.26 -8.51
C ALA A 63 9.06 -32.89 -7.66
N ARG A 64 9.73 -33.91 -8.20
CA ARG A 64 10.96 -34.40 -7.57
C ARG A 64 11.93 -33.22 -7.49
N PRO A 65 12.44 -32.88 -6.29
CA PRO A 65 13.41 -31.81 -6.17
C PRO A 65 14.63 -32.19 -7.00
N ASP A 66 15.17 -31.24 -7.75
CA ASP A 66 16.48 -31.43 -8.35
C ASP A 66 17.55 -31.59 -7.24
N GLN A 67 18.72 -32.09 -7.62
CA GLN A 67 19.79 -32.39 -6.67
C GLN A 67 20.29 -31.14 -5.92
N PHE A 68 20.19 -29.96 -6.53
CA PHE A 68 20.59 -28.70 -5.92
C PHE A 68 19.57 -28.27 -4.85
N LEU A 69 18.28 -28.30 -5.17
CA LEU A 69 17.20 -27.94 -4.26
C LEU A 69 17.13 -28.88 -3.05
N LYS A 70 17.39 -30.18 -3.26
CA LYS A 70 17.49 -31.15 -2.16
C LYS A 70 18.68 -30.89 -1.24
N LYS A 71 19.83 -30.47 -1.76
CA LYS A 71 21.00 -30.09 -0.95
C LYS A 71 20.74 -28.81 -0.14
N LEU A 72 20.06 -27.83 -0.75
CA LEU A 72 19.80 -26.53 -0.12
C LEU A 72 18.71 -26.59 0.96
N LEU A 73 17.60 -27.27 0.66
CA LEU A 73 16.40 -27.25 1.52
C LEU A 73 16.25 -28.52 2.36
N GLY A 74 17.07 -29.55 2.12
CA GLY A 74 16.99 -30.84 2.80
C GLY A 74 15.57 -31.42 2.74
N ASP A 75 15.11 -31.91 3.89
CA ASP A 75 13.73 -32.36 4.09
C ASP A 75 12.82 -31.23 4.64
N GLY A 76 13.02 -30.01 4.13
CA GLY A 76 12.20 -28.86 4.50
C GLY A 76 10.77 -28.93 3.98
N ILE A 77 9.95 -27.96 4.38
CA ILE A 77 8.51 -27.86 4.05
C ILE A 77 8.23 -27.77 2.53
N VAL A 78 9.19 -27.27 1.75
CA VAL A 78 9.07 -27.17 0.30
C VAL A 78 9.12 -28.56 -0.34
N VAL A 79 10.02 -29.42 0.16
CA VAL A 79 10.39 -30.70 -0.46
C VAL A 79 9.58 -31.88 0.09
N THR A 80 9.22 -31.85 1.36
CA THR A 80 8.51 -32.96 2.01
C THR A 80 7.03 -33.05 1.60
N GLU A 81 6.47 -34.27 1.71
CA GLU A 81 5.06 -34.59 1.49
C GLU A 81 4.47 -35.38 2.67
N GLY A 82 3.16 -35.63 2.61
CA GLY A 82 2.45 -36.49 3.59
C GLY A 82 2.49 -35.96 5.02
N GLU A 83 2.53 -36.87 6.00
CA GLU A 83 2.47 -36.54 7.42
C GLU A 83 3.60 -35.61 7.89
N LYS A 84 4.80 -35.80 7.36
CA LYS A 84 5.96 -34.94 7.67
C LYS A 84 5.71 -33.50 7.22
N TRP A 85 5.17 -33.32 6.01
CA TRP A 85 4.77 -32.01 5.53
C TRP A 85 3.63 -31.41 6.37
N THR A 86 2.59 -32.18 6.69
CA THR A 86 1.47 -31.73 7.51
C THR A 86 1.94 -31.22 8.87
N LYS A 87 2.84 -31.95 9.53
CA LYS A 87 3.45 -31.54 10.81
C LYS A 87 4.24 -30.23 10.66
N LEU A 88 5.12 -30.14 9.67
CA LEU A 88 5.94 -28.95 9.43
C LEU A 88 5.08 -27.73 9.06
N ARG A 89 4.03 -27.91 8.24
CA ARG A 89 3.09 -26.86 7.85
C ARG A 89 2.29 -26.35 9.04
N LYS A 90 1.81 -27.24 9.91
CA LYS A 90 1.09 -26.86 11.12
C LYS A 90 1.95 -25.98 12.04
N ILE A 91 3.21 -26.34 12.23
CA ILE A 91 4.16 -25.55 13.04
C ILE A 91 4.43 -24.20 12.37
N ALA A 92 4.76 -24.21 11.07
CA ALA A 92 5.08 -22.99 10.32
C ALA A 92 3.90 -22.01 10.25
N ASN A 93 2.66 -22.50 10.13
CA ASN A 93 1.46 -21.65 10.03
C ASN A 93 1.28 -20.73 11.24
N HIS A 94 1.73 -21.15 12.43
CA HIS A 94 1.64 -20.30 13.62
C HIS A 94 2.43 -18.99 13.45
N ALA A 95 3.59 -19.03 12.78
CA ALA A 95 4.40 -17.84 12.50
C ALA A 95 3.70 -16.81 11.58
N PHE A 96 2.63 -17.22 10.89
CA PHE A 96 1.85 -16.35 9.98
C PHE A 96 0.48 -15.95 10.53
N TYR A 97 0.23 -16.17 11.82
CA TYR A 97 -0.98 -15.64 12.46
C TYR A 97 -0.90 -14.11 12.56
N ALA A 98 -2.04 -13.42 12.42
CA ALA A 98 -2.08 -11.96 12.42
C ALA A 98 -1.39 -11.32 13.64
N GLU A 99 -1.51 -11.94 14.82
CA GLU A 99 -0.81 -11.55 16.04
C GLU A 99 0.72 -11.60 15.92
N ASN A 100 1.24 -12.60 15.20
CA ASN A 100 2.65 -12.79 14.86
C ASN A 100 3.07 -12.03 13.60
N LEU A 101 2.18 -11.28 12.94
CA LEU A 101 2.54 -10.42 11.82
C LEU A 101 2.66 -8.95 12.23
N LYS A 102 2.28 -8.61 13.46
CA LYS A 102 2.37 -7.24 14.01
C LYS A 102 3.79 -6.65 13.99
N PHE A 103 4.82 -7.51 13.99
CA PHE A 103 6.22 -7.08 13.90
C PHE A 103 6.74 -6.95 12.46
N LEU A 104 5.98 -7.41 11.46
CA LEU A 104 6.29 -7.23 10.04
C LEU A 104 5.66 -5.94 9.53
N LYS A 105 5.99 -4.82 10.17
CA LYS A 105 5.66 -3.50 9.63
C LYS A 105 6.47 -3.30 8.35
N SER A 106 5.80 -2.89 7.28
CA SER A 106 6.50 -2.45 6.08
C SER A 106 7.31 -1.20 6.40
N ARG A 107 8.26 -0.85 5.53
CA ARG A 107 8.97 0.42 5.65
C ARG A 107 7.98 1.59 5.66
N ASP A 108 6.92 1.51 4.86
CA ASP A 108 5.95 2.57 4.72
C ASP A 108 5.11 2.71 6.01
N ASP A 109 4.77 1.59 6.67
CA ASP A 109 4.11 1.61 7.99
C ASP A 109 5.00 2.27 9.07
N LEU A 110 6.30 1.92 9.09
CA LEU A 110 7.26 2.48 10.04
C LEU A 110 7.46 3.99 9.84
N GLU A 111 7.53 4.44 8.59
CA GLU A 111 7.64 5.86 8.27
C GLU A 111 6.33 6.60 8.60
N SER A 112 5.16 5.99 8.34
CA SER A 112 3.86 6.54 8.72
C SER A 112 3.76 6.76 10.24
N ASP A 113 4.18 5.77 11.04
CA ASP A 113 4.17 5.89 12.50
C ASP A 113 5.07 7.04 13.00
N LYS A 114 6.28 7.16 12.43
CA LYS A 114 7.22 8.25 12.78
C LYS A 114 6.66 9.61 12.43
N LEU A 115 6.04 9.75 11.26
CA LEU A 115 5.44 10.99 10.81
C LEU A 115 4.27 11.39 11.69
N GLN A 116 3.39 10.43 12.02
CA GLN A 116 2.28 10.66 12.94
C GLN A 116 2.78 11.13 14.30
N GLN A 117 3.79 10.46 14.87
CA GLN A 117 4.37 10.85 16.15
C GLN A 117 4.97 12.27 16.09
N ALA A 118 5.71 12.60 15.04
CA ALA A 118 6.29 13.92 14.86
C ALA A 118 5.21 15.03 14.76
N ILE A 119 4.11 14.76 14.04
CA ILE A 119 2.99 15.71 13.93
C ILE A 119 2.34 15.93 15.29
N GLN A 120 2.08 14.86 16.05
CA GLN A 120 1.51 14.95 17.39
C GLN A 120 2.41 15.77 18.33
N GLU A 121 3.73 15.49 18.34
CA GLU A 121 4.71 16.22 19.16
C GLU A 121 4.74 17.72 18.82
N LEU A 122 4.65 18.08 17.53
CA LEU A 122 4.60 19.48 17.09
C LEU A 122 3.32 20.19 17.54
N ILE A 123 2.16 19.54 17.44
CA ILE A 123 0.89 20.12 17.89
C ILE A 123 0.90 20.33 19.40
N ILE A 124 1.35 19.35 20.17
CA ILE A 124 1.50 19.46 21.63
C ILE A 124 2.46 20.59 22.00
N ALA A 125 3.59 20.73 21.28
CA ALA A 125 4.51 21.84 21.51
C ALA A 125 3.87 23.21 21.24
N MET A 126 3.03 23.33 20.20
CA MET A 126 2.27 24.55 19.92
C MET A 126 1.24 24.85 21.01
N ILE A 127 0.52 23.85 21.50
CA ILE A 127 -0.43 23.94 22.62
C ILE A 127 0.30 24.47 23.86
N ASN A 128 1.36 23.79 24.29
CA ASN A 128 2.14 24.16 25.48
C ASN A 128 2.69 25.58 25.39
N LYS A 129 3.21 25.97 24.22
CA LYS A 129 3.71 27.32 23.98
C LYS A 129 2.63 28.39 24.16
N ARG A 130 1.38 28.11 23.79
CA ARG A 130 0.24 29.03 23.96
C ARG A 130 -0.24 29.05 25.41
N GLU A 131 -0.30 27.90 26.07
CA GLU A 131 -0.60 27.79 27.51
C GLU A 131 0.38 28.59 28.37
N GLU A 132 1.68 28.53 28.07
CA GLU A 132 2.69 29.30 28.79
C GLU A 132 2.55 30.81 28.58
N LYS A 133 2.20 31.25 27.36
CA LYS A 133 1.94 32.68 27.06
C LYS A 133 0.77 33.21 27.89
N MET A 134 -0.28 32.41 28.02
CA MET A 134 -1.42 32.75 28.85
C MET A 134 -1.01 32.90 30.31
N LYS A 135 -0.25 31.95 30.87
CA LYS A 135 0.24 32.02 32.26
C LYS A 135 1.09 33.27 32.54
N ARG A 136 1.76 33.82 31.52
CA ARG A 136 2.55 35.06 31.62
C ARG A 136 1.73 36.35 31.47
N GLY A 137 0.43 36.26 31.15
CA GLY A 137 -0.45 37.43 31.01
C GLY A 137 -0.21 38.26 29.75
N GLU A 138 0.34 37.67 28.69
CA GLU A 138 0.53 38.35 27.39
C GLU A 138 -0.83 38.66 26.72
N GLU A 139 -1.02 39.87 26.16
CA GLU A 139 -2.23 40.21 25.40
C GLU A 139 -2.34 39.31 24.14
N ASN A 140 -3.56 38.82 23.87
CA ASN A 140 -3.95 37.81 22.85
C ASN A 140 -3.99 36.33 23.32
N ASN A 141 -4.43 36.07 24.58
CA ASN A 141 -4.71 34.79 25.26
C ASN A 141 -4.31 33.48 24.52
N TYR A 142 -5.08 33.06 23.50
CA TYR A 142 -4.88 31.79 22.78
C TYR A 142 -4.78 31.95 21.25
N GLY A 143 -4.92 33.18 20.74
CA GLY A 143 -5.16 33.46 19.32
C GLY A 143 -6.62 33.36 18.89
N SER A 144 -6.87 33.69 17.62
CA SER A 144 -8.18 33.67 16.97
C SER A 144 -8.30 32.62 15.86
N ASP A 145 -7.29 31.77 15.71
CA ASP A 145 -7.30 30.66 14.75
C ASP A 145 -8.03 29.42 15.32
N PHE A 146 -8.07 28.35 14.53
CA PHE A 146 -8.74 27.10 14.90
C PHE A 146 -8.18 26.52 16.21
N LEU A 147 -6.85 26.42 16.34
CA LEU A 147 -6.20 25.95 17.57
C LEU A 147 -6.51 26.85 18.77
N GLY A 148 -6.57 28.16 18.58
CA GLY A 148 -6.95 29.10 19.62
C GLY A 148 -8.41 28.95 20.07
N SER A 149 -9.30 28.50 19.17
CA SER A 149 -10.69 28.18 19.48
C SER A 149 -10.81 26.87 20.27
N LEU A 150 -10.04 25.85 19.89
CA LEU A 150 -9.94 24.58 20.62
C LEU A 150 -9.38 24.78 22.04
N LEU A 151 -8.34 25.60 22.20
CA LEU A 151 -7.79 25.93 23.52
C LEU A 151 -8.82 26.64 24.41
N LYS A 152 -9.62 27.55 23.86
CA LYS A 152 -10.70 28.20 24.63
C LYS A 152 -11.75 27.18 25.08
N ALA A 153 -12.10 26.22 24.23
CA ALA A 153 -13.04 25.16 24.57
C ALA A 153 -12.47 24.20 25.63
N ASN A 154 -11.16 23.90 25.61
CA ASN A 154 -10.51 23.10 26.65
C ASN A 154 -10.65 23.72 28.06
N HIS A 155 -10.65 25.05 28.14
CA HIS A 155 -10.83 25.82 29.38
C HIS A 155 -12.29 26.27 29.63
N ASP A 156 -13.27 25.66 28.96
CA ASP A 156 -14.68 26.02 29.15
C ASP A 156 -15.11 25.80 30.61
N PRO A 157 -15.88 26.71 31.23
CA PRO A 157 -16.37 26.52 32.60
C PRO A 157 -17.34 25.33 32.73
N ASP A 158 -18.09 24.99 31.68
CA ASP A 158 -18.96 23.81 31.63
C ASP A 158 -18.17 22.59 31.15
N GLU A 159 -18.04 21.60 32.02
CA GLU A 159 -17.30 20.36 31.75
C GLU A 159 -17.84 19.62 30.52
N LYS A 160 -19.13 19.76 30.18
CA LYS A 160 -19.72 19.13 28.98
C LYS A 160 -19.22 19.71 27.66
N ASN A 161 -18.73 20.94 27.67
CA ASN A 161 -18.23 21.63 26.49
C ASN A 161 -16.69 21.57 26.39
N ARG A 162 -16.03 20.97 27.38
CA ARG A 162 -14.57 20.85 27.39
C ARG A 162 -14.10 19.84 26.35
N VAL A 163 -13.17 20.29 25.52
CA VAL A 163 -12.42 19.45 24.59
C VAL A 163 -11.13 19.04 25.27
N SER A 164 -10.80 17.75 25.30
CA SER A 164 -9.54 17.24 25.87
C SER A 164 -8.33 17.56 24.97
N VAL A 165 -7.11 17.46 25.52
CA VAL A 165 -5.88 17.68 24.73
C VAL A 165 -5.76 16.70 23.57
N ASP A 166 -6.15 15.44 23.78
CA ASP A 166 -6.13 14.41 22.74
C ASP A 166 -7.12 14.74 21.61
N GLU A 167 -8.36 15.14 21.96
CA GLU A 167 -9.34 15.60 20.97
C GLU A 167 -8.85 16.85 20.22
N MET A 168 -8.20 17.80 20.90
CA MET A 168 -7.61 18.96 20.22
C MET A 168 -6.54 18.56 19.19
N VAL A 169 -5.69 17.58 19.52
CA VAL A 169 -4.67 17.04 18.61
C VAL A 169 -5.33 16.35 17.42
N ASP A 170 -6.33 15.50 17.67
CA ASP A 170 -7.05 14.77 16.64
C ASP A 170 -7.80 15.70 15.67
N GLU A 171 -8.45 16.74 16.19
CA GLU A 171 -9.12 17.77 15.38
C GLU A 171 -8.12 18.56 14.52
N CYS A 172 -6.95 18.91 15.08
CA CYS A 172 -5.90 19.58 14.32
C CYS A 172 -5.35 18.70 13.18
N ILE A 173 -5.14 17.41 13.43
CA ILE A 173 -4.70 16.44 12.41
C ILE A 173 -5.77 16.31 11.33
N THR A 174 -7.04 16.15 11.72
CA THR A 174 -8.17 16.03 10.80
C THR A 174 -8.27 17.24 9.89
N PHE A 175 -8.22 18.44 10.45
CA PHE A 175 -8.28 19.68 9.68
C PHE A 175 -7.10 19.81 8.70
N TYR A 176 -5.89 19.46 9.14
CA TYR A 176 -4.70 19.48 8.29
C TYR A 176 -4.83 18.51 7.10
N LEU A 177 -5.21 17.26 7.35
CA LEU A 177 -5.35 16.24 6.31
C LEU A 177 -6.43 16.58 5.29
N ALA A 178 -7.60 17.02 5.77
CA ALA A 178 -8.71 17.43 4.91
C ALA A 178 -8.31 18.56 3.94
N GLY A 179 -7.54 19.54 4.43
CA GLY A 179 -7.04 20.64 3.61
C GLY A 179 -5.90 20.25 2.66
N GLN A 180 -4.99 19.38 3.10
CA GLN A 180 -3.76 19.09 2.37
C GLN A 180 -4.00 18.20 1.14
N GLU A 181 -4.72 17.09 1.29
CA GLU A 181 -4.90 16.14 0.18
C GLU A 181 -5.74 16.74 -0.96
N THR A 182 -6.85 17.39 -0.62
CA THR A 182 -7.78 17.97 -1.59
C THR A 182 -7.16 19.15 -2.34
N THR A 183 -6.55 20.08 -1.61
CA THR A 183 -5.92 21.28 -2.21
C THR A 183 -4.74 20.90 -3.09
N ASN A 184 -3.87 19.99 -2.62
CA ASN A 184 -2.72 19.55 -3.41
C ASN A 184 -3.15 18.85 -4.70
N ALA A 185 -4.17 17.98 -4.63
CA ALA A 185 -4.70 17.32 -5.81
C ALA A 185 -5.26 18.34 -6.82
N ILE A 186 -6.11 19.28 -6.37
CA ILE A 186 -6.68 20.32 -7.24
C ILE A 186 -5.58 21.19 -7.84
N LEU A 187 -4.59 21.63 -7.06
CA LEU A 187 -3.48 22.44 -7.56
C LEU A 187 -2.65 21.67 -8.60
N ALA A 188 -2.33 20.40 -8.35
CA ALA A 188 -1.59 19.57 -9.29
C ALA A 188 -2.33 19.42 -10.62
N TRP A 189 -3.63 19.12 -10.58
CA TRP A 189 -4.46 19.02 -11.77
C TRP A 189 -4.62 20.36 -12.49
N ASN A 190 -4.84 21.46 -11.76
CA ASN A 190 -4.95 22.80 -12.34
C ASN A 190 -3.65 23.19 -13.06
N LEU A 191 -2.50 22.99 -12.43
CA LEU A 191 -1.20 23.27 -13.04
C LEU A 191 -0.96 22.41 -14.30
N LEU A 192 -1.30 21.12 -14.24
CA LEU A 192 -1.19 20.23 -15.40
C LEU A 192 -2.09 20.70 -16.55
N LEU A 193 -3.36 21.00 -16.27
CA LEU A 193 -4.33 21.45 -17.28
C LEU A 193 -3.91 22.79 -17.91
N LEU A 194 -3.44 23.75 -17.11
CA LEU A 194 -2.92 25.03 -17.62
C LEU A 194 -1.62 24.85 -18.42
N ALA A 195 -0.81 23.84 -18.12
CA ALA A 195 0.42 23.57 -18.87
C ALA A 195 0.15 22.96 -20.26
N ILE A 196 -0.89 22.12 -20.38
CA ILE A 196 -1.24 21.47 -21.66
C ILE A 196 -2.23 22.28 -22.51
N HIS A 197 -2.98 23.21 -21.91
CA HIS A 197 -3.93 24.11 -22.58
C HIS A 197 -3.46 25.57 -22.49
N THR A 198 -2.52 25.94 -23.36
CA THR A 198 -1.90 27.28 -23.35
C THR A 198 -2.90 28.41 -23.61
N ASP A 199 -3.98 28.17 -24.36
CA ASP A 199 -5.05 29.14 -24.57
C ASP A 199 -5.84 29.45 -23.28
N TRP A 200 -6.01 28.46 -22.39
CA TRP A 200 -6.61 28.66 -21.06
C TRP A 200 -5.67 29.43 -20.15
N GLN A 201 -4.38 29.11 -20.20
CA GLN A 201 -3.35 29.83 -19.45
C GLN A 201 -3.29 31.31 -19.83
N GLU A 202 -3.31 31.66 -21.12
CA GLU A 202 -3.30 33.07 -21.55
C GLU A 202 -4.58 33.81 -21.12
N LYS A 203 -5.75 33.16 -21.18
CA LYS A 203 -7.01 33.74 -20.68
C LYS A 203 -6.94 34.03 -19.18
N ALA A 204 -6.51 33.05 -18.38
CA ALA A 204 -6.36 33.21 -16.93
C ALA A 204 -5.34 34.32 -16.59
N ARG A 205 -4.21 34.38 -17.31
CA ARG A 205 -3.23 35.45 -17.14
C ARG A 205 -3.82 36.82 -17.47
N LYS A 206 -4.59 36.93 -18.55
CA LYS A 206 -5.25 38.17 -18.93
C LYS A 206 -6.24 38.65 -17.86
N GLU A 207 -7.04 37.73 -17.31
CA GLU A 207 -7.99 38.04 -16.23
C GLU A 207 -7.28 38.56 -14.98
N VAL A 208 -6.17 37.92 -14.57
CA VAL A 208 -5.34 38.41 -13.47
C VAL A 208 -4.79 39.81 -13.76
N PHE A 209 -4.31 40.08 -14.98
CA PHE A 209 -3.85 41.42 -15.37
C PHE A 209 -4.98 42.46 -15.41
N GLU A 210 -6.19 42.09 -15.80
CA GLU A 210 -7.35 42.99 -15.81
C GLU A 210 -7.78 43.37 -14.39
N LEU A 211 -7.73 42.42 -13.45
CA LEU A 211 -8.12 42.65 -12.06
C LEU A 211 -7.03 43.35 -11.23
N PHE A 212 -5.77 42.95 -11.41
CA PHE A 212 -4.67 43.37 -10.53
C PHE A 212 -3.61 44.25 -11.22
N GLY A 213 -3.65 44.38 -12.55
CA GLY A 213 -2.62 45.10 -13.31
C GLY A 213 -1.24 44.50 -13.10
N GLN A 214 -0.26 45.34 -12.74
CA GLN A 214 1.09 44.91 -12.37
C GLN A 214 1.27 44.68 -10.87
N GLN A 215 0.20 44.77 -10.07
CA GLN A 215 0.26 44.55 -8.63
C GLN A 215 0.11 43.06 -8.31
N ASN A 216 0.67 42.65 -7.18
CA ASN A 216 0.50 41.27 -6.71
C ASN A 216 -0.95 41.04 -6.25
N PRO A 217 -1.54 39.86 -6.52
CA PRO A 217 -2.84 39.48 -5.98
C PRO A 217 -2.90 39.62 -4.46
N ASN A 218 -4.03 40.12 -3.96
CA ASN A 218 -4.31 40.28 -2.53
C ASN A 218 -5.72 39.78 -2.21
N ALA A 219 -6.01 39.55 -0.92
CA ALA A 219 -7.26 38.96 -0.49
C ALA A 219 -8.51 39.76 -0.92
N GLU A 220 -8.43 41.10 -0.88
CA GLU A 220 -9.55 41.97 -1.27
C GLU A 220 -9.85 41.89 -2.77
N GLY A 221 -8.82 41.80 -3.61
CA GLY A 221 -9.00 41.71 -5.07
C GLY A 221 -9.39 40.32 -5.54
N ILE A 222 -9.06 39.25 -4.82
CA ILE A 222 -9.49 37.87 -5.13
C ILE A 222 -10.99 37.68 -4.85
N ALA A 223 -11.56 38.45 -3.92
CA ALA A 223 -12.96 38.34 -3.51
C ALA A 223 -13.95 39.12 -4.39
N ARG A 224 -13.49 39.80 -5.44
CA ARG A 224 -14.31 40.59 -6.39
C ARG A 224 -14.65 39.79 -7.64
#